data_AF-A0A926WX97-F1
#
_entry.id   AF-A0A926WX97-F1
#
_cell.length_a   1.000
_cell.length_b   1.000
_cell.length_c   1.000
_cell.angle_alpha   90.00
_cell.angle_beta   90.00
_cell.angle_gamma   90.00
#
_symmetry.space_group_name_H-M   'P 1'
#
loop_
_entity.id
_entity.type
_entity.pdbx_description
1 polymer ?
#
loop_
_entity_poly.entity_id
_entity_poly.type
_entity_poly.pdbx_seq_one_letter_code
_entity_poly.pdbx_strand_id
1 'polypeptide(L)' 'GGHKVKKPLSQRMHNCPVCHASLCRDLNAAINIKNRGTHGLKAQLMSS' A
#
# COMPACT_ATOMS: atom_id res chain seq x y z
N GLY A 1 11.28 1.97 -5.35
CA GLY A 1 10.85 0.56 -5.22
C GLY A 1 10.48 0.25 -3.78
N GLY A 2 9.65 -0.77 -3.55
CA GLY A 2 9.31 -1.24 -2.20
C GLY A 2 10.19 -2.42 -1.74
N HIS A 3 10.39 -2.58 -0.43
CA HIS A 3 11.18 -3.68 0.15
C HIS A 3 10.29 -4.59 1.01
N LYS A 4 10.50 -5.91 0.92
CA LYS A 4 9.76 -6.90 1.71
C LYS A 4 10.38 -7.03 3.11
N VAL A 5 9.59 -6.75 4.15
CA VAL A 5 10.00 -6.91 5.56
C VAL A 5 9.36 -8.18 6.12
N LYS A 6 10.17 -9.17 6.51
CA LYS A 6 9.71 -10.40 7.18
C LYS A 6 9.22 -10.06 8.60
N LYS A 7 8.01 -10.49 8.95
CA LYS A 7 7.40 -10.29 10.28
C LYS A 7 6.26 -11.29 10.51
N PRO A 8 5.92 -11.63 11.76
CA PRO A 8 4.80 -12.51 12.06
C PRO A 8 3.46 -11.86 11.69
N LEU A 9 2.45 -12.68 11.42
CA LEU A 9 1.11 -12.23 11.01
C LEU A 9 0.40 -11.40 12.08
N SER A 10 0.72 -11.64 13.36
CA SER A 10 0.22 -10.91 14.53
C SER A 10 0.72 -9.46 14.59
N GLN A 11 1.85 -9.15 13.95
CA GLN A 11 2.40 -7.80 13.91
C GLN A 11 1.66 -6.94 12.88
N ARG A 12 0.64 -6.22 13.37
CA ARG A 12 -0.22 -5.34 12.55
C ARG A 12 0.49 -4.04 12.15
N MET A 13 1.34 -3.48 13.00
CA MET A 13 2.08 -2.25 12.70
C MET A 13 3.31 -2.54 11.83
N HIS A 14 3.44 -1.80 10.75
CA HIS A 14 4.61 -1.80 9.88
C HIS A 14 5.42 -0.53 10.13
N ASN A 15 6.67 -0.71 10.56
CA ASN A 15 7.67 0.35 10.56
C ASN A 15 8.61 0.09 9.37
N CYS A 16 8.66 1.01 8.42
CA CYS A 16 9.56 0.91 7.29
C CYS A 16 10.97 1.29 7.74
N PRO A 17 12.00 0.44 7.57
CA PRO A 17 13.36 0.79 7.98
C PRO A 17 14.03 1.81 7.04
N VAL A 18 13.45 2.05 5.85
CA VAL A 18 14.04 2.92 4.82
C VAL A 18 13.49 4.34 4.90
N CYS A 19 12.17 4.50 5.00
CA CYS A 19 11.52 5.81 5.06
C CYS A 19 10.92 6.14 6.43
N HIS A 20 11.10 5.26 7.43
CA HIS A 20 10.62 5.42 8.81
C HIS A 20 9.11 5.60 8.98
N ALA A 21 8.33 5.38 7.92
CA ALA A 21 6.88 5.40 7.99
C ALA A 21 6.37 4.29 8.91
N SER A 22 5.43 4.64 9.80
CA SER A 22 4.72 3.70 10.67
C SER A 22 3.26 3.64 10.27
N LEU A 23 2.76 2.44 9.92
CA LEU A 23 1.39 2.27 9.44
C LEU A 23 0.81 0.91 9.79
N CYS A 24 -0.49 0.85 10.09
CA CYS A 24 -1.20 -0.41 10.21
C CYS A 24 -1.29 -1.13 8.85
N ARG A 25 -1.07 -2.45 8.84
CA ARG A 25 -1.17 -3.30 7.64
C ARG A 25 -2.51 -3.13 6.94
N ASP A 26 -3.60 -3.04 7.69
CA ASP A 26 -4.95 -3.01 7.13
C ASP A 26 -5.23 -1.64 6.47
N LEU A 27 -4.71 -0.55 7.04
CA LEU A 27 -4.73 0.78 6.43
C LEU A 27 -3.88 0.82 5.14
N ASN A 28 -2.69 0.21 5.15
CA ASN A 28 -1.87 0.10 3.94
C ASN A 28 -2.60 -0.66 2.82
N ALA A 29 -3.29 -1.75 3.17
CA ALA A 29 -4.09 -2.52 2.22
C ALA A 29 -5.24 -1.68 1.65
N ALA A 30 -5.97 -0.93 2.49
CA ALA A 30 -7.03 -0.04 2.05
C ALA A 30 -6.53 1.06 1.09
N ILE A 31 -5.37 1.66 1.38
CA ILE A 31 -4.72 2.64 0.49
C ILE A 31 -4.37 2.01 -0.86
N ASN A 32 -3.79 0.80 -0.85
CA ASN A 32 -3.44 0.10 -2.10
C ASN A 32 -4.67 -0.23 -2.95
N ILE A 33 -5.78 -0.65 -2.32
CA ILE A 33 -7.05 -0.92 -3.00
C ILE A 33 -7.63 0.36 -3.61
N LYS A 34 -7.70 1.45 -2.81
CA LYS A 34 -8.16 2.77 -3.28
C LYS A 34 -7.36 3.23 -4.49
N ASN A 35 -6.03 3.21 -4.38
CA ASN A 35 -5.15 3.66 -5.44
C ASN A 35 -5.32 2.83 -6.72
N ARG A 36 -5.40 1.49 -6.61
CA ARG A 36 -5.66 0.63 -7.77
C ARG A 36 -6.98 0.96 -8.47
N GLY A 37 -8.05 1.20 -7.70
CA GLY A 37 -9.34 1.62 -8.24
C GLY A 37 -9.25 2.96 -8.98
N THR A 38 -8.60 3.96 -8.39
CA THR A 38 -8.42 5.28 -9.02
C THR A 38 -7.54 5.24 -10.27
N HIS A 39 -6.49 4.40 -10.27
CA HIS A 39 -5.64 4.22 -11.44
C HIS A 39 -6.39 3.53 -12.60
N GLY A 40 -7.23 2.54 -12.31
CA GLY A 40 -8.09 1.92 -13.32
C GLY A 40 -9.03 2.92 -13.98
N LEU A 41 -9.65 3.80 -13.17
CA LEU A 41 -10.54 4.84 -13.68
C LEU A 41 -9.80 5.88 -14.54
N LYS A 42 -8.60 6.31 -14.12
CA LYS A 42 -7.76 7.23 -14.90
C LYS A 42 -7.32 6.60 -16.23
N ALA A 43 -6.96 5.32 -16.23
CA ALA A 43 -6.58 4.61 -17.45
C ALA A 43 -7.74 4.52 -18.46
N GLN A 44 -8.97 4.27 -17.99
CA GLN A 44 -10.16 4.28 -18.84
C GLN A 44 -10.43 5.66 -19.44
N LEU A 45 -10.31 6.72 -18.66
CA LEU A 45 -10.52 8.10 -19.13
C LEU A 45 -9.49 8.53 -20.18
N MET A 46 -8.25 8.05 -20.08
CA MET A 46 -7.18 8.35 -21.04
C MET A 46 -7.19 7.46 -22.29
N SER A 47 -8.06 6.43 -22.32
CA SER A 47 -8.25 5.55 -23.48
C SER A 47 -9.47 5.93 -24.32
N SER A 48 -10.11 7.07 -24.01
CA SER A 48 -11.27 7.63 -24.71
C SER A 48 -10.88 8.80 -25.61
#